data_AF-A0A6M5FAU7-F1
#
_entry.id   AF-A0A6M5FAU7-F1
#
_cell.length_a   1.000
_cell.length_b   1.000
_cell.length_c   1.000
_cell.angle_alpha   90.00
_cell.angle_beta   90.00
_cell.angle_gamma   90.00
#
_symmetry.space_group_name_H-M   'P 1'
#
loop_
_entity.id
_entity.type
_entity.pdbx_description
1 polymer ?
#
loop_
_entity_poly.entity_id
_entity_poly.type
_entity_poly.pdbx_seq_one_letter_code
_entity_poly.pdbx_strand_id
1 'polypeptide(L)' 'MKKSDIAMIVLIASLGVVVAYFVASSIPFLRVPSSGVEVQTISKISPDIEQPDKAVFHRDAINPTVEAIVGKATGS' A
#
# COMPACT_ATOMS: atom_id res chain seq x y z
N MET A 1 30.05 43.33 28.52
CA MET A 1 29.94 42.01 29.17
C MET A 1 31.34 41.45 29.34
N LYS A 2 31.72 41.02 30.55
CA LYS A 2 33.02 40.40 30.78
C LYS A 2 33.08 39.08 30.01
N LYS A 3 34.28 38.62 29.63
CA LYS A 3 34.45 37.32 28.97
C LYS A 3 33.82 36.17 29.79
N SER A 4 33.84 36.31 31.12
CA SER A 4 33.16 35.40 32.05
C SER A 4 31.63 35.39 31.88
N ASP A 5 30.99 36.53 31.62
CA ASP A 5 29.54 36.61 31.48
C ASP A 5 29.11 35.89 30.21
N ILE A 6 29.89 36.03 29.13
CA ILE A 6 29.65 35.34 27.86
C ILE A 6 29.85 33.83 28.03
N ALA A 7 30.93 33.41 28.71
CA ALA A 7 31.17 31.99 29.01
C ALA A 7 30.03 31.36 29.83
N MET A 8 29.50 32.09 30.81
CA MET A 8 28.39 31.63 31.64
C MET A 8 27.11 31.45 30.81
N ILE A 9 26.80 32.38 29.91
CA ILE A 9 25.63 32.29 29.02
C ILE A 9 25.75 31.06 28.11
N VAL A 10 26.93 30.83 27.51
CA VAL A 10 27.16 29.66 26.65
C VAL A 10 27.05 28.36 27.44
N LEU A 11 27.54 28.33 28.68
CA LEU A 11 27.42 27.16 29.56
C LEU A 11 25.94 26.83 29.84
N ILE A 12 25.14 27.82 30.23
CA ILE A 12 23.72 27.61 30.55
C ILE A 12 22.93 27.22 29.29
N ALA A 13 23.19 27.89 28.16
CA ALA A 13 22.53 27.58 26.89
C ALA A 13 22.84 26.15 26.43
N SER A 14 24.11 25.73 26.50
CA SER A 14 24.51 24.37 26.11
C SER A 14 23.88 23.30 27.01
N LEU A 15 23.86 23.51 28.32
CA LEU A 15 23.16 22.62 29.25
C LEU A 15 21.66 22.54 28.95
N GLY A 16 21.04 23.67 28.61
CA GLY A 16 19.63 23.73 28.21
C GLY A 16 19.34 22.90 26.96
N VAL A 17 20.19 22.98 25.93
CA VAL A 17 20.05 22.19 24.70
C VAL A 17 20.15 20.69 24.98
N VAL A 18 21.10 20.28 25.84
CA VAL A 18 21.26 18.87 26.23
C VAL A 18 19.99 18.34 26.90
N VAL A 19 19.48 19.07 27.91
CA VAL A 19 18.25 18.68 28.61
C VAL A 19 17.05 18.65 27.65
N ALA A 20 16.90 19.67 26.81
CA ALA A 20 15.82 19.75 25.83
C ALA A 20 15.85 18.59 24.83
N TYR A 21 17.05 18.17 24.38
CA TYR A 21 17.20 17.02 23.50
C TYR A 21 16.66 15.74 24.15
N PHE A 22 17.05 15.46 25.40
CA PHE A 22 16.57 14.26 26.10
C PHE A 22 15.05 14.29 26.32
N VAL A 23 14.49 15.44 26.71
CA VAL A 23 13.03 15.59 26.88
C VAL A 23 12.30 15.43 25.55
N ALA A 24 12.75 16.07 24.48
CA ALA A 24 12.12 15.93 23.16
C ALA A 24 12.21 14.48 22.66
N SER A 25 13.34 13.81 22.90
CA SER A 25 13.53 12.42 22.50
C SER A 25 12.67 11.42 23.29
N SER A 26 12.22 11.77 24.50
CA SER A 26 11.34 10.90 25.30
C SER A 26 9.88 10.97 24.88
N ILE A 27 9.48 12.01 24.15
CA ILE A 27 8.12 12.18 23.63
C ILE A 27 7.97 11.35 22.34
N PRO A 28 7.17 10.27 22.34
CA PRO A 28 7.10 9.35 21.21
C PRO A 28 6.65 10.01 19.89
N PHE A 29 5.78 11.02 19.97
CA PHE A 29 5.27 11.76 18.81
C PHE A 29 6.33 12.63 18.11
N LEU A 30 7.37 13.07 18.83
CA LEU A 30 8.46 13.87 18.25
C LEU A 30 9.59 12.99 17.69
N ARG A 31 9.54 11.66 17.93
CA ARG A 31 10.52 10.73 17.38
C ARG A 31 10.18 10.44 15.92
N VAL A 32 11.21 10.45 15.07
CA VAL A 32 11.07 9.94 13.71
C VAL A 32 10.74 8.43 13.81
N PRO A 33 9.62 7.98 13.23
CA PRO A 33 9.28 6.55 13.22
C PRO A 33 10.38 5.72 12.56
N SER A 34 10.76 4.60 13.18
CA SER A 34 11.78 3.69 12.65
C SER A 34 11.31 2.92 11.41
N SER A 35 10.01 2.72 11.29
CA SER A 35 9.33 2.25 10.09
C SER A 35 8.59 3.43 9.47
N GLY A 36 8.58 3.54 8.14
CA GLY A 36 7.77 4.53 7.44
C GLY A 36 6.30 4.49 7.87
N VAL A 37 5.57 5.57 7.61
CA VAL A 37 4.14 5.67 7.93
C VAL A 37 3.39 4.54 7.19
N GLU A 38 2.52 3.82 7.91
CA GLU A 38 1.67 2.80 7.32
C GLU A 38 0.69 3.48 6.34
N VAL A 39 0.95 3.30 5.05
CA VAL A 39 0.09 3.79 3.98
C VAL A 39 -0.86 2.68 3.55
N GLN A 40 -2.05 3.05 3.13
CA GLN A 40 -2.98 2.08 2.54
C GLN A 40 -2.37 1.50 1.27
N THR A 41 -1.91 0.26 1.35
CA THR A 41 -1.47 -0.51 0.19
C THR A 41 -2.68 -1.14 -0.48
N ILE A 42 -2.83 -0.97 -1.79
CA ILE A 42 -3.83 -1.72 -2.55
C ILE A 42 -3.48 -3.22 -2.55
N SER A 43 -4.49 -4.07 -2.40
CA SER A 43 -4.33 -5.51 -2.56
C SER A 43 -3.83 -5.81 -3.98
N LYS A 44 -2.86 -6.73 -4.11
CA LYS A 44 -2.40 -7.18 -5.42
C LYS A 44 -3.58 -7.78 -6.18
N ILE A 45 -3.80 -7.31 -7.41
CA ILE A 45 -4.73 -7.93 -8.35
C ILE A 45 -4.12 -9.29 -8.72
N SER A 46 -4.85 -10.38 -8.47
CA SER A 46 -4.37 -11.70 -8.88
C SER A 46 -4.35 -11.79 -10.42
N PRO A 47 -3.29 -12.33 -11.04
CA PRO A 47 -3.27 -12.65 -12.46
C PRO A 47 -4.08 -13.93 -12.78
N ASP A 48 -4.66 -14.58 -11.78
CA ASP A 48 -5.42 -15.82 -11.97
C ASP A 48 -6.68 -15.53 -12.78
N ILE A 49 -6.72 -16.07 -14.00
CA ILE A 49 -7.89 -16.08 -14.86
C ILE A 49 -8.57 -17.43 -14.65
N GLU A 50 -9.79 -17.41 -14.12
CA GLU A 50 -10.60 -18.62 -14.01
C GLU A 50 -10.90 -19.17 -15.42
N GLN A 51 -10.65 -20.46 -15.62
CA GLN A 51 -10.92 -21.09 -16.91
C GLN A 51 -12.44 -21.19 -17.14
N PRO A 52 -12.92 -20.93 -18.37
CA PRO A 52 -14.33 -21.10 -18.69
C PRO A 52 -14.82 -22.53 -18.38
N ASP A 53 -16.07 -22.64 -17.91
CA ASP A 53 -16.70 -23.93 -17.65
C ASP A 53 -16.74 -24.77 -18.93
N LYS A 54 -16.07 -25.92 -18.92
CA LYS A 54 -15.98 -26.83 -20.06
C LYS A 54 -17.32 -27.47 -20.41
N ALA A 55 -18.27 -27.53 -19.49
CA ALA A 55 -19.62 -28.01 -19.78
C ALA A 55 -20.34 -27.08 -20.77
N VAL A 56 -20.02 -25.79 -20.76
CA VAL A 56 -20.62 -24.77 -21.63
C VAL A 56 -19.69 -24.42 -22.80
N PHE A 57 -18.40 -24.20 -22.51
CA PHE A 57 -17.38 -23.77 -23.45
C PHE A 57 -16.51 -24.95 -23.88
N HIS A 58 -17.05 -25.78 -24.78
CA HIS A 58 -16.33 -26.89 -25.41
C HIS A 58 -16.43 -26.82 -26.94
N ARG A 59 -15.59 -27.61 -27.61
CA ARG A 59 -15.44 -27.55 -29.08
C ARG A 59 -16.69 -27.98 -29.83
N ASP A 60 -17.50 -28.83 -29.23
CA ASP A 60 -18.74 -29.35 -29.82
C ASP A 60 -19.97 -28.49 -29.45
N ALA A 61 -19.78 -27.40 -28.70
CA ALA A 61 -20.87 -26.49 -28.36
C ALA A 61 -21.34 -25.72 -29.61
N ILE A 62 -22.66 -25.53 -29.74
CA ILE A 62 -23.24 -24.70 -30.81
C ILE A 62 -22.82 -23.25 -30.58
N ASN A 63 -22.21 -22.63 -31.58
CA ASN A 63 -21.87 -21.21 -31.52
C ASN A 63 -23.14 -20.36 -31.66
N PRO A 64 -23.57 -19.62 -30.62
CA PRO A 64 -24.78 -18.82 -30.65
C PRO A 64 -24.63 -17.52 -31.48
N THR A 65 -23.41 -17.16 -31.91
CA THR A 65 -23.18 -15.94 -32.71
C THR A 65 -23.42 -16.13 -34.20
N VAL A 66 -23.76 -17.34 -34.62
CA VAL A 66 -24.10 -17.68 -36.01
C VAL A 66 -25.44 -18.38 -36.05
N GLU A 67 -26.17 -18.21 -37.16
CA GLU A 67 -27.46 -18.85 -37.34
C GLU A 67 -27.30 -20.38 -37.41
N ALA A 68 -27.93 -21.09 -36.48
CA ALA A 68 -27.94 -22.55 -36.44
C ALA A 68 -29.36 -23.05 -36.71
N ILE A 69 -29.52 -23.89 -37.75
CA ILE A 69 -30.81 -24.50 -38.08
C ILE A 69 -30.93 -25.81 -37.31
N VAL A 70 -31.85 -25.86 -36.34
CA VAL A 70 -32.15 -27.06 -35.56
C VAL A 70 -33.39 -27.74 -36.15
N GLY A 71 -33.19 -28.96 -36.66
CA GLY A 71 -34.26 -29.80 -37.24
C GLY A 71 -34.42 -29.62 -38.75
N LYS A 72 -33.83 -30.53 -39.53
CA LYS A 72 -34.23 -30.73 -40.93
C LYS A 72 -35.28 -31.84 -40.95
N ALA A 73 -36.55 -31.48 -41.15
CA ALA A 73 -37.60 -32.45 -41.42
C ALA A 73 -37.29 -33.14 -42.76
N THR A 74 -36.83 -34.39 -42.71
CA THR A 74 -36.85 -35.30 -43.86
C THR A 74 -38.29 -35.73 -44.09
N GLY A 75 -39.02 -34.93 -44.88
CA GLY A 75 -40.23 -35.38 -45.55
C GLY A 75 -39.84 -35.96 -46.91
N SER A 76 -39.90 -37.28 -47.04
CA SER A 76 -39.95 -38.03 -48.30
C SER A 76 -41.16 -38.95 -48.25
#